data_AF-A0A135THT9-F1
#
_entry.id   AF-A0A135THT9-F1
#
_cell.length_a   1.000
_cell.length_b   1.000
_cell.length_c   1.000
_cell.angle_alpha   90.00
_cell.angle_beta   90.00
_cell.angle_gamma   90.00
#
_symmetry.space_group_name_H-M   'P 1'
#
loop_
_entity.id
_entity.type
_entity.pdbx_description
1 polymer ?
#
loop_
_entity_poly.entity_id
_entity_poly.type
_entity_poly.pdbx_seq_one_letter_code
_entity_poly.pdbx_strand_id
1 'polypeptide(L)'
;MKFSAVLTTLVAVASAAPSRDISWSGSRLQKRAAVFTTAKTFDELSISGKNAGTAKEDALQKLSGLPTDLSTVDKADLAFLNNVNKIANQAERGAYNVEIAKTAPGEDALALQRAKIQNKVLKLTATVMGLQAQQAQGKNVTAKLDEETKKLNKNIADDVANAGKPATALKFNASTDNPAATEVPKDDATATKAGDVVDQSIKAAGGNAGAAGAKGTGKKGTKTASKAVVEAAEVSEEEDEE
;
A
#
# COMPACT_ATOMS: atom_id res chain seq x y z
N MET A 1 60.97 12.15 77.16
CA MET A 1 59.73 11.36 77.35
C MET A 1 58.84 11.54 76.13
N LYS A 2 58.22 10.44 75.70
CA LYS A 2 57.05 10.33 74.80
C LYS A 2 57.32 10.43 73.30
N PHE A 3 57.47 9.23 72.74
CA PHE A 3 57.27 8.84 71.35
C PHE A 3 55.85 9.14 70.86
N SER A 4 55.69 9.44 69.57
CA SER A 4 54.53 8.97 68.79
C SER A 4 54.84 9.04 67.30
N ALA A 5 55.08 7.85 66.75
CA ALA A 5 55.00 7.57 65.32
C ALA A 5 53.52 7.50 64.93
N VAL A 6 53.13 8.20 63.88
CA VAL A 6 51.83 8.01 63.23
C VAL A 6 52.10 7.34 61.88
N LEU A 7 51.80 6.04 61.85
CA LEU A 7 51.84 5.17 60.69
C LEU A 7 50.53 5.41 59.91
N THR A 8 50.60 6.11 58.78
CA THR A 8 49.43 6.31 57.91
C THR A 8 49.36 5.18 56.89
N THR A 9 48.28 4.41 56.98
CA THR A 9 47.97 3.26 56.13
C THR A 9 47.66 3.70 54.69
N LEU A 10 48.36 3.09 53.74
CA LEU A 10 48.11 3.20 52.30
C LEU A 10 46.92 2.29 51.93
N VAL A 11 45.76 2.87 51.65
CA VAL A 11 44.61 2.14 51.08
C VAL A 11 44.83 2.00 49.57
N ALA A 12 44.95 0.77 49.10
CA ALA A 12 44.94 0.44 47.67
C ALA A 12 43.52 0.55 47.12
N VAL A 13 43.27 1.53 46.25
CA VAL A 13 42.07 1.59 45.41
C VAL A 13 42.30 0.74 44.18
N ALA A 14 41.65 -0.42 44.13
CA ALA A 14 41.53 -1.20 42.92
C ALA A 14 40.59 -0.47 41.95
N SER A 15 41.14 0.11 40.89
CA SER A 15 40.37 0.58 39.74
C SER A 15 39.82 -0.61 38.97
N ALA A 16 38.60 -1.03 39.30
CA ALA A 16 37.80 -1.90 38.43
C ALA A 16 37.30 -1.06 37.26
N ALA A 17 37.91 -1.23 36.08
CA ALA A 17 37.36 -0.71 34.83
C ALA A 17 36.01 -1.39 34.57
N PRO A 18 34.93 -0.65 34.24
CA PRO A 18 33.73 -1.28 33.75
C PRO A 18 34.06 -1.91 32.39
N SER A 19 34.05 -3.25 32.36
CA SER A 19 33.93 -4.03 31.14
C SER A 19 32.77 -3.46 30.35
N ARG A 20 33.06 -2.80 29.23
CA ARG A 20 32.05 -2.45 28.23
C ARG A 20 31.53 -3.75 27.67
N ASP A 21 30.41 -4.19 28.21
CA ASP A 21 29.61 -5.24 27.61
C ASP A 21 29.14 -4.72 26.25
N ILE A 22 29.79 -5.18 25.17
CA ILE A 22 29.33 -4.97 23.80
C ILE A 22 28.19 -5.97 23.60
N SER A 23 27.07 -5.71 24.26
CA SER A 23 25.81 -6.35 23.92
C SER A 23 25.28 -5.68 22.66
N TRP A 24 25.70 -6.22 21.52
CA TRP A 24 25.06 -6.02 20.23
C TRP A 24 23.69 -6.70 20.24
N SER A 25 22.74 -6.08 20.94
CA SER A 25 21.29 -6.25 20.74
C SER A 25 20.56 -5.11 21.44
N GLY A 26 21.01 -3.89 21.16
CA GLY A 26 20.27 -2.66 21.44
C GLY A 26 19.34 -2.34 20.28
N SER A 27 18.48 -3.27 19.88
CA SER A 27 17.26 -2.89 19.17
C SER A 27 16.49 -2.00 20.15
N ARG A 28 16.64 -0.68 19.97
CA ARG A 28 15.68 0.29 20.50
C ARG A 28 14.32 -0.26 20.08
N LEU A 29 13.57 -0.82 21.02
CA LEU A 29 12.17 -1.18 20.81
C LEU A 29 11.44 0.15 20.61
N GLN A 30 11.57 0.74 19.42
CA GLN A 30 10.67 1.78 18.97
C GLN A 30 9.30 1.16 19.08
N LYS A 31 8.44 1.78 19.88
CA LYS A 31 7.07 1.32 20.09
C LYS A 31 6.35 1.40 18.74
N ARG A 32 6.31 0.29 18.01
CA ARG A 32 5.60 0.15 16.74
C ARG A 32 4.11 0.37 16.99
N ALA A 33 3.45 1.10 16.10
CA ALA A 33 2.02 1.33 16.24
C ALA A 33 1.23 0.01 16.09
N ALA A 34 0.11 -0.09 16.81
CA ALA A 34 -0.66 -1.33 16.95
C ALA A 34 -1.15 -1.92 15.62
N VAL A 35 -1.33 -1.08 14.59
CA VAL A 35 -1.73 -1.57 13.25
C VAL A 35 -0.64 -2.41 12.59
N PHE A 36 0.63 -2.15 12.87
CA PHE A 36 1.77 -2.86 12.28
C PHE A 36 2.25 -4.06 13.10
N THR A 37 1.76 -4.23 14.33
CA THR A 37 2.21 -5.30 15.25
C THR A 37 1.34 -6.55 15.21
N THR A 38 0.17 -6.48 14.57
CA THR A 38 -0.78 -7.59 14.49
C THR A 38 -1.20 -7.83 13.05
N ALA A 39 -1.41 -9.10 12.69
CA ALA A 39 -2.02 -9.43 11.41
C ALA A 39 -3.38 -8.73 11.30
N LYS A 40 -3.68 -8.24 10.09
CA LYS A 40 -4.96 -7.62 9.77
C LYS A 40 -5.57 -8.33 8.58
N THR A 41 -6.87 -8.56 8.68
CA THR A 41 -7.67 -9.00 7.55
C THR A 41 -7.93 -7.84 6.58
N PHE A 42 -8.28 -8.18 5.33
CA PHE A 42 -8.75 -7.18 4.36
C PHE A 42 -9.94 -6.41 4.91
N ASP A 43 -10.90 -7.08 5.53
CA ASP A 43 -12.10 -6.44 6.08
C ASP A 43 -11.79 -5.44 7.19
N GLU A 44 -10.79 -5.71 8.03
CA GLU A 44 -10.33 -4.77 9.07
C GLU A 44 -9.61 -3.56 8.48
N LEU A 45 -8.94 -3.73 7.33
CA LEU A 45 -8.19 -2.68 6.65
C LEU A 45 -9.03 -1.90 5.62
N SER A 46 -10.12 -2.49 5.14
CA SER A 46 -10.94 -1.88 4.10
C SER A 46 -11.46 -0.51 4.56
N ILE A 47 -11.34 0.44 3.64
CA ILE A 47 -11.94 1.78 3.74
C ILE A 47 -13.15 1.91 2.81
N SER A 48 -13.56 0.79 2.23
CA SER A 48 -14.64 0.76 1.25
C SER A 48 -16.01 0.84 1.92
N GLY A 49 -17.02 1.33 1.21
CA GLY A 49 -18.43 1.29 1.65
C GLY A 49 -18.91 2.54 2.37
N LYS A 50 -18.04 3.53 2.57
CA LYS A 50 -18.45 4.88 2.97
C LYS A 50 -18.89 5.67 1.74
N ASN A 51 -19.53 6.81 1.96
CA ASN A 51 -19.70 7.77 0.87
C ASN A 51 -18.33 8.14 0.28
N ALA A 52 -18.24 8.23 -1.03
CA ALA A 52 -17.02 8.65 -1.70
C ALA A 52 -16.63 10.09 -1.28
N GLY A 53 -15.35 10.41 -1.46
CA GLY A 53 -14.77 11.74 -1.23
C GLY A 53 -13.83 11.85 -0.02
N THR A 54 -13.65 10.79 0.76
CA THR A 54 -12.79 10.77 1.97
C THR A 54 -11.72 9.68 1.93
N ALA A 55 -11.52 9.01 0.78
CA ALA A 55 -10.67 7.82 0.72
C ALA A 55 -9.22 8.09 1.11
N LYS A 56 -8.70 9.29 0.83
CA LYS A 56 -7.34 9.67 1.19
C LYS A 56 -7.17 9.73 2.70
N GLU A 57 -8.05 10.45 3.39
CA GLU A 57 -8.03 10.62 4.84
C GLU A 57 -8.24 9.28 5.53
N ASP A 58 -9.19 8.48 5.04
CA ASP A 58 -9.46 7.14 5.56
C ASP A 58 -8.26 6.20 5.42
N ALA A 59 -7.57 6.21 4.27
CA ALA A 59 -6.37 5.41 4.04
C ALA A 59 -5.22 5.82 4.97
N LEU A 60 -4.97 7.12 5.10
CA LEU A 60 -3.93 7.66 5.99
C LEU A 60 -4.22 7.33 7.45
N GLN A 61 -5.49 7.44 7.88
CA GLN A 61 -5.89 7.07 9.23
C GLN A 61 -5.68 5.57 9.47
N LYS A 62 -6.12 4.71 8.53
CA LYS A 62 -6.02 3.26 8.67
C LYS A 62 -4.57 2.78 8.72
N LEU A 63 -3.67 3.42 7.99
CA LEU A 63 -2.24 3.06 7.91
C LEU A 63 -1.34 3.95 8.79
N SER A 64 -1.91 4.74 9.69
CA SER A 64 -1.15 5.63 10.56
C SER A 64 -0.26 4.87 11.53
N GLY A 65 0.90 5.45 11.86
CA GLY A 65 1.77 4.93 12.92
C GLY A 65 3.18 4.50 12.50
N LEU A 66 3.60 4.81 11.28
CA LEU A 66 5.03 4.84 10.95
C LEU A 66 5.76 5.89 11.82
N PRO A 67 7.06 5.69 12.12
CA PRO A 67 7.87 6.69 12.79
C PRO A 67 7.97 7.98 11.96
N THR A 68 8.14 9.12 12.63
CA THR A 68 8.38 10.41 11.98
C THR A 68 9.65 10.38 11.14
N ASP A 69 10.71 9.72 11.64
CA ASP A 69 11.91 9.45 10.87
C ASP A 69 11.72 8.17 10.05
N LEU A 70 11.44 8.35 8.76
CA LEU A 70 11.18 7.24 7.85
C LEU A 70 12.41 6.37 7.57
N SER A 71 13.63 6.86 7.87
CA SER A 71 14.84 6.04 7.74
C SER A 71 14.87 4.90 8.77
N THR A 72 14.16 5.04 9.89
CA THR A 72 14.10 4.05 10.97
C THR A 72 12.92 3.07 10.84
N VAL A 73 12.20 3.06 9.72
CA VAL A 73 11.05 2.16 9.53
C VAL A 73 11.53 0.70 9.53
N ASP A 74 10.90 -0.14 10.36
CA ASP A 74 11.29 -1.54 10.48
C ASP A 74 10.93 -2.34 9.22
N LYS A 75 11.74 -3.36 8.91
CA LYS A 75 11.46 -4.30 7.80
C LYS A 75 10.07 -4.93 7.92
N ALA A 76 9.61 -5.19 9.15
CA ALA A 76 8.28 -5.74 9.42
C ALA A 76 7.15 -4.77 9.07
N ASP A 77 7.35 -3.45 9.24
CA ASP A 77 6.37 -2.43 8.82
C ASP A 77 6.32 -2.34 7.29
N LEU A 78 7.48 -2.40 6.62
CA LEU A 78 7.55 -2.45 5.16
C LEU A 78 6.86 -3.71 4.61
N ALA A 79 7.08 -4.87 5.24
CA ALA A 79 6.42 -6.12 4.87
C ALA A 79 4.90 -6.03 5.07
N PHE A 80 4.45 -5.43 6.17
CA PHE A 80 3.04 -5.17 6.41
C PHE A 80 2.42 -4.30 5.31
N LEU A 81 3.04 -3.15 4.97
CA LEU A 81 2.55 -2.27 3.89
C LEU A 81 2.47 -2.99 2.54
N ASN A 82 3.48 -3.81 2.23
CA ASN A 82 3.48 -4.64 1.04
C ASN A 82 2.33 -5.67 1.06
N ASN A 83 2.06 -6.28 2.21
CA ASN A 83 0.97 -7.25 2.35
C ASN A 83 -0.40 -6.58 2.27
N VAL A 84 -0.56 -5.35 2.78
CA VAL A 84 -1.76 -4.51 2.53
C VAL A 84 -1.97 -4.32 1.03
N ASN A 85 -0.92 -3.97 0.29
CA ASN A 85 -1.00 -3.83 -1.17
C ASN A 85 -1.46 -5.14 -1.83
N LYS A 86 -0.86 -6.27 -1.46
CA LYS A 86 -1.20 -7.59 -2.01
C LYS A 86 -2.66 -7.96 -1.80
N ILE A 87 -3.15 -7.90 -0.55
CA ILE A 87 -4.54 -8.29 -0.25
C ILE A 87 -5.55 -7.32 -0.88
N ALA A 88 -5.25 -6.02 -0.94
CA ALA A 88 -6.10 -5.04 -1.62
C ALA A 88 -6.14 -5.27 -3.14
N ASN A 89 -5.02 -5.68 -3.74
CA ASN A 89 -4.96 -6.06 -5.15
C ASN A 89 -5.73 -7.36 -5.43
N GLN A 90 -5.68 -8.33 -4.52
CA GLN A 90 -6.47 -9.55 -4.61
C GLN A 90 -7.97 -9.27 -4.48
N ALA A 91 -8.40 -8.43 -3.53
CA ALA A 91 -9.78 -8.00 -3.41
C ALA A 91 -10.28 -7.24 -4.65
N GLU A 92 -9.42 -6.42 -5.28
CA GLU A 92 -9.75 -5.78 -6.56
C GLU A 92 -10.11 -6.83 -7.64
N ARG A 93 -9.33 -7.92 -7.73
CA ARG A 93 -9.52 -8.98 -8.72
C ARG A 93 -10.67 -9.93 -8.36
N GLY A 94 -10.67 -10.47 -7.15
CA GLY A 94 -11.54 -11.57 -6.73
C GLY A 94 -12.87 -11.14 -6.12
N ALA A 95 -13.00 -9.90 -5.65
CA ALA A 95 -14.27 -9.37 -5.16
C ALA A 95 -14.83 -8.32 -6.13
N TYR A 96 -14.16 -7.17 -6.29
CA TYR A 96 -14.73 -6.04 -7.02
C TYR A 96 -14.92 -6.29 -8.52
N ASN A 97 -13.89 -6.77 -9.23
CA ASN A 97 -14.05 -7.05 -10.66
C ASN A 97 -15.09 -8.14 -10.90
N VAL A 98 -15.10 -9.19 -10.08
CA VAL A 98 -16.04 -10.30 -10.17
C VAL A 98 -17.49 -9.81 -9.97
N GLU A 99 -17.72 -8.98 -8.96
CA GLU A 99 -19.07 -8.51 -8.66
C GLU A 99 -19.56 -7.52 -9.73
N ILE A 100 -18.75 -6.51 -10.09
CA ILE A 100 -19.09 -5.54 -11.12
C ILE A 100 -19.39 -6.23 -12.45
N ALA A 101 -18.62 -7.25 -12.84
CA ALA A 101 -18.84 -7.99 -14.08
C ALA A 101 -20.15 -8.81 -14.12
N LYS A 102 -20.79 -9.02 -12.96
CA LYS A 102 -22.10 -9.68 -12.81
C LYS A 102 -23.24 -8.68 -12.62
N THR A 103 -22.95 -7.47 -12.17
CA THR A 103 -23.94 -6.41 -11.95
C THR A 103 -24.47 -5.88 -13.28
N ALA A 104 -25.78 -5.60 -13.34
CA ALA A 104 -26.35 -4.89 -14.47
C ALA A 104 -25.83 -3.44 -14.52
N PRO A 105 -25.64 -2.85 -15.71
CA PRO A 105 -25.26 -1.44 -15.81
C PRO A 105 -26.25 -0.53 -15.08
N GLY A 106 -25.75 0.40 -14.27
CA GLY A 106 -26.55 1.30 -13.47
C GLY A 106 -25.83 1.75 -12.20
N GLU A 107 -26.60 2.34 -11.29
CA GLU A 107 -26.04 2.93 -10.07
C GLU A 107 -25.37 1.90 -9.15
N ASP A 108 -25.86 0.66 -9.12
CA ASP A 108 -25.24 -0.42 -8.31
C ASP A 108 -23.81 -0.72 -8.77
N ALA A 109 -23.58 -0.78 -10.09
CA ALA A 109 -22.25 -0.95 -10.65
C ALA A 109 -21.35 0.26 -10.37
N LEU A 110 -21.91 1.49 -10.40
CA LEU A 110 -21.17 2.70 -10.03
C LEU A 110 -20.83 2.73 -8.54
N ALA A 111 -21.71 2.24 -7.66
CA ALA A 111 -21.46 2.13 -6.23
C ALA A 111 -20.34 1.14 -5.91
N LEU A 112 -20.32 0.00 -6.61
CA LEU A 112 -19.22 -0.97 -6.53
C LEU A 112 -17.92 -0.39 -7.09
N GLN A 113 -17.98 0.38 -8.19
CA GLN A 113 -16.81 1.05 -8.75
C GLN A 113 -16.22 2.10 -7.80
N ARG A 114 -17.04 2.88 -7.09
CA ARG A 114 -16.59 3.82 -6.05
C ARG A 114 -15.89 3.10 -4.90
N ALA A 115 -16.44 1.98 -4.44
CA ALA A 115 -15.79 1.14 -3.42
C ALA A 115 -14.46 0.55 -3.91
N LYS A 116 -14.38 0.14 -5.18
CA LYS A 116 -13.12 -0.28 -5.82
C LYS A 116 -12.10 0.86 -5.89
N ILE A 117 -12.52 2.10 -6.14
CA ILE A 117 -11.64 3.29 -6.10
C ILE A 117 -11.12 3.51 -4.68
N GLN A 118 -11.97 3.44 -3.66
CA GLN A 118 -11.57 3.52 -2.24
C GLN A 118 -10.52 2.45 -1.91
N ASN A 119 -10.73 1.20 -2.33
CA ASN A 119 -9.74 0.13 -2.19
C ASN A 119 -8.41 0.44 -2.91
N LYS A 120 -8.46 1.01 -4.11
CA LYS A 120 -7.25 1.44 -4.83
C LYS A 120 -6.48 2.52 -4.10
N VAL A 121 -7.17 3.49 -3.49
CA VAL A 121 -6.54 4.53 -2.68
C VAL A 121 -5.81 3.93 -1.49
N LEU A 122 -6.42 2.98 -0.75
CA LEU A 122 -5.74 2.24 0.32
C LEU A 122 -4.48 1.52 -0.19
N LYS A 123 -4.62 0.74 -1.28
CA LYS A 123 -3.52 -0.01 -1.91
C LYS A 123 -2.33 0.87 -2.25
N LEU A 124 -2.59 1.97 -2.95
CA LEU A 124 -1.57 2.89 -3.44
C LEU A 124 -0.98 3.74 -2.31
N THR A 125 -1.77 4.08 -1.28
CA THR A 125 -1.25 4.75 -0.08
C THR A 125 -0.23 3.87 0.63
N ALA A 126 -0.52 2.57 0.83
CA ALA A 126 0.43 1.64 1.42
C ALA A 126 1.73 1.54 0.59
N THR A 127 1.61 1.49 -0.73
CA THR A 127 2.77 1.47 -1.65
C THR A 127 3.61 2.74 -1.58
N VAL A 128 2.98 3.91 -1.63
CA VAL A 128 3.68 5.21 -1.56
C VAL A 128 4.37 5.37 -0.20
N MET A 129 3.73 5.03 0.91
CA MET A 129 4.35 5.06 2.24
C MET A 129 5.58 4.13 2.31
N GLY A 130 5.47 2.92 1.76
CA GLY A 130 6.59 1.97 1.71
C GLY A 130 7.76 2.49 0.85
N LEU A 131 7.46 3.09 -0.31
CA LEU A 131 8.48 3.67 -1.20
C LEU A 131 9.14 4.90 -0.58
N GLN A 132 8.39 5.76 0.12
CA GLN A 132 8.96 6.91 0.85
C GLN A 132 9.92 6.44 1.95
N ALA A 133 9.55 5.40 2.71
CA ALA A 133 10.44 4.79 3.70
C ALA A 133 11.69 4.18 3.07
N GLN A 134 11.55 3.45 1.96
CA GLN A 134 12.68 2.91 1.20
C GLN A 134 13.61 4.01 0.67
N GLN A 135 13.06 5.11 0.16
CA GLN A 135 13.82 6.27 -0.29
C GLN A 135 14.59 6.92 0.87
N ALA A 136 13.95 7.09 2.03
CA ALA A 136 14.59 7.61 3.24
C ALA A 136 15.70 6.68 3.77
N GLN A 137 15.62 5.38 3.48
CA GLN A 137 16.65 4.38 3.75
C GLN A 137 17.76 4.32 2.67
N GLY A 138 17.77 5.27 1.72
CA GLY A 138 18.81 5.38 0.70
C GLY A 138 18.59 4.52 -0.55
N LYS A 139 17.43 3.87 -0.71
CA LYS A 139 17.13 3.12 -1.95
C LYS A 139 16.75 4.07 -3.08
N ASN A 140 17.26 3.80 -4.29
CA ASN A 140 16.88 4.54 -5.48
C ASN A 140 15.52 4.06 -6.02
N VAL A 141 14.44 4.68 -5.54
CA VAL A 141 13.06 4.34 -5.92
C VAL A 141 12.28 5.52 -6.51
N THR A 142 12.96 6.63 -6.85
CA THR A 142 12.34 7.89 -7.26
C THR A 142 11.35 7.73 -8.42
N ALA A 143 11.74 7.04 -9.49
CA ALA A 143 10.87 6.84 -10.65
C ALA A 143 9.59 6.05 -10.28
N LYS A 144 9.73 5.01 -9.46
CA LYS A 144 8.61 4.19 -9.00
C LYS A 144 7.71 4.98 -8.05
N LEU A 145 8.29 5.77 -7.15
CA LEU A 145 7.55 6.64 -6.25
C LEU A 145 6.72 7.67 -7.02
N ASP A 146 7.28 8.30 -8.04
CA ASP A 146 6.56 9.26 -8.89
C ASP A 146 5.40 8.60 -9.64
N GLU A 147 5.61 7.40 -10.18
CA GLU A 147 4.59 6.64 -10.89
C GLU A 147 3.42 6.27 -9.96
N GLU A 148 3.72 5.68 -8.81
CA GLU A 148 2.69 5.26 -7.85
C GLU A 148 1.98 6.46 -7.21
N THR A 149 2.68 7.58 -7.01
CA THR A 149 2.08 8.84 -6.54
C THR A 149 1.11 9.42 -7.57
N LYS A 150 1.43 9.38 -8.87
CA LYS A 150 0.51 9.80 -9.94
C LYS A 150 -0.74 8.93 -9.97
N LYS A 151 -0.59 7.61 -9.84
CA LYS A 151 -1.73 6.68 -9.75
C LYS A 151 -2.59 6.97 -8.52
N LEU A 152 -1.97 7.20 -7.36
CA LEU A 152 -2.66 7.54 -6.12
C LEU A 152 -3.49 8.82 -6.29
N ASN A 153 -2.86 9.90 -6.76
CA ASN A 153 -3.52 11.20 -6.95
C ASN A 153 -4.70 11.12 -7.92
N LYS A 154 -4.57 10.32 -8.99
CA LYS A 154 -5.69 10.07 -9.90
C LYS A 154 -6.89 9.43 -9.19
N ASN A 155 -6.68 8.35 -8.43
CA ASN A 155 -7.78 7.67 -7.74
C ASN A 155 -8.38 8.53 -6.62
N ILE A 156 -7.57 9.36 -5.96
CA ILE A 156 -8.08 10.36 -5.00
C ILE A 156 -8.99 11.36 -5.73
N ALA A 157 -8.57 11.88 -6.89
CA ALA A 157 -9.40 12.80 -7.67
C ALA A 157 -10.72 12.13 -8.12
N ASP A 158 -10.67 10.86 -8.55
CA ASP A 158 -11.86 10.10 -8.93
C ASP A 158 -12.82 9.88 -7.74
N ASP A 159 -12.29 9.61 -6.54
CA ASP A 159 -13.08 9.51 -5.30
C ASP A 159 -13.74 10.86 -4.93
N VAL A 160 -12.97 11.96 -4.97
CA VAL A 160 -13.46 13.32 -4.71
C VAL A 160 -14.50 13.76 -5.73
N ALA A 161 -14.34 13.43 -7.01
CA ALA A 161 -15.34 13.72 -8.04
C ALA A 161 -16.69 13.03 -7.78
N ASN A 162 -16.69 11.95 -6.99
CA ASN A 162 -17.87 11.22 -6.58
C ASN A 162 -18.35 11.58 -5.16
N ALA A 163 -17.84 12.66 -4.57
CA ALA A 163 -18.10 13.03 -3.18
C ALA A 163 -19.58 12.95 -2.80
N GLY A 164 -19.87 12.29 -1.67
CA GLY A 164 -21.23 12.13 -1.14
C GLY A 164 -22.07 11.02 -1.79
N LYS A 165 -21.62 10.42 -2.90
CA LYS A 165 -22.31 9.26 -3.50
C LYS A 165 -22.00 7.99 -2.69
N PRO A 166 -22.99 7.09 -2.52
CA PRO A 166 -22.80 5.86 -1.73
C PRO A 166 -21.81 4.91 -2.41
N ALA A 167 -20.98 4.21 -1.65
CA ALA A 167 -20.15 3.13 -2.17
C ALA A 167 -20.59 1.79 -1.57
N THR A 168 -20.51 0.70 -2.35
CA THR A 168 -20.93 -0.64 -1.90
C THR A 168 -19.68 -1.45 -1.53
N ALA A 169 -19.43 -1.61 -0.23
CA ALA A 169 -18.32 -2.44 0.24
C ALA A 169 -18.54 -3.91 -0.09
N LEU A 170 -17.45 -4.58 -0.48
CA LEU A 170 -17.39 -6.03 -0.55
C LEU A 170 -16.47 -6.58 0.53
N LYS A 171 -16.78 -7.80 0.95
CA LYS A 171 -15.97 -8.61 1.85
C LYS A 171 -14.97 -9.41 1.04
N PHE A 172 -13.77 -9.59 1.57
CA PHE A 172 -12.78 -10.46 0.94
C PHE A 172 -11.96 -11.17 2.01
N ASN A 173 -11.93 -12.49 1.94
CA ASN A 173 -11.13 -13.28 2.87
C ASN A 173 -9.67 -13.18 2.43
N ALA A 174 -8.87 -12.38 3.13
CA ALA A 174 -7.43 -12.24 2.98
C ALA A 174 -6.84 -11.62 4.23
N SER A 175 -5.56 -11.89 4.50
CA SER A 175 -4.89 -11.42 5.70
C SER A 175 -3.42 -11.08 5.45
N THR A 176 -2.90 -10.11 6.19
CA THR A 176 -1.53 -9.61 6.01
C THR A 176 -0.44 -10.58 6.49
N ASP A 177 -0.76 -11.62 7.24
CA ASP A 177 0.18 -12.67 7.65
C ASP A 177 0.39 -13.73 6.56
N ASN A 178 -0.66 -14.06 5.82
CA ASN A 178 -0.61 -15.00 4.71
C ASN A 178 -1.36 -14.48 3.48
N PRO A 179 -0.84 -13.43 2.81
CA PRO A 179 -1.50 -12.87 1.64
C PRO A 179 -1.53 -13.87 0.46
N ALA A 180 -0.64 -14.85 0.41
CA ALA A 180 -0.57 -15.82 -0.70
C ALA A 180 -1.71 -16.85 -0.67
N ALA A 181 -2.27 -17.17 0.51
CA ALA A 181 -3.37 -18.13 0.62
C ALA A 181 -4.63 -17.72 -0.15
N THR A 182 -4.73 -16.44 -0.50
CA THR A 182 -5.90 -15.83 -1.13
C THR A 182 -5.53 -15.20 -2.46
N GLU A 183 -4.45 -15.69 -3.07
CA GLU A 183 -4.01 -15.22 -4.37
C GLU A 183 -5.08 -15.46 -5.43
N VAL A 184 -5.46 -14.36 -6.09
CA VAL A 184 -6.41 -14.37 -7.19
C VAL A 184 -5.62 -14.17 -8.49
N PRO A 185 -5.59 -15.18 -9.36
CA PRO A 185 -4.98 -15.07 -10.68
C PRO A 185 -5.54 -13.87 -11.44
N LYS A 186 -4.71 -13.28 -12.30
CA LYS A 186 -5.17 -12.21 -13.17
C LYS A 186 -6.14 -12.80 -14.19
N ASP A 187 -7.37 -12.30 -14.20
CA ASP A 187 -8.38 -12.61 -15.21
C ASP A 187 -8.75 -11.33 -15.97
N ASP A 188 -8.14 -11.19 -17.14
CA ASP A 188 -8.32 -10.02 -18.00
C ASP A 188 -9.72 -9.97 -18.63
N ALA A 189 -10.39 -11.13 -18.80
CA ALA A 189 -11.75 -11.17 -19.33
C ALA A 189 -12.75 -10.61 -18.30
N THR A 190 -12.64 -11.06 -17.05
CA THR A 190 -13.47 -10.53 -15.96
C THR A 190 -13.19 -9.04 -15.72
N ALA A 191 -11.91 -8.63 -15.74
CA ALA A 191 -11.56 -7.22 -15.59
C ALA A 191 -12.10 -6.34 -16.74
N THR A 192 -12.04 -6.82 -17.99
CA THR A 192 -12.60 -6.12 -19.16
C THR A 192 -14.11 -6.00 -19.05
N LYS A 193 -14.81 -7.09 -18.73
CA LYS A 193 -16.26 -7.08 -18.55
C LYS A 193 -16.71 -6.13 -17.45
N ALA A 194 -15.97 -6.09 -16.33
CA ALA A 194 -16.24 -5.13 -15.27
C ALA A 194 -16.10 -3.68 -15.76
N GLY A 195 -15.07 -3.39 -16.56
CA GLY A 195 -14.88 -2.09 -17.21
C GLY A 195 -16.06 -1.73 -18.13
N ASP A 196 -16.50 -2.66 -18.98
CA ASP A 196 -17.62 -2.45 -19.89
C ASP A 196 -18.93 -2.14 -19.15
N VAL A 197 -19.20 -2.83 -18.03
CA VAL A 197 -20.37 -2.56 -17.19
C VAL A 197 -20.30 -1.16 -16.60
N VAL A 198 -19.14 -0.73 -16.09
CA VAL A 198 -18.95 0.62 -15.56
C VAL A 198 -19.16 1.68 -16.65
N ASP A 199 -18.56 1.48 -17.83
CA ASP A 199 -18.71 2.41 -18.95
C ASP A 199 -20.17 2.54 -19.42
N GLN A 200 -20.89 1.42 -19.48
CA GLN A 200 -22.33 1.43 -19.77
C GLN A 200 -23.12 2.16 -18.68
N SER A 201 -22.74 2.00 -17.42
CA SER A 201 -23.38 2.67 -16.28
C SER A 201 -23.17 4.19 -16.30
N ILE A 202 -21.96 4.64 -16.62
CA ILE A 202 -21.64 6.07 -16.78
C ILE A 202 -22.49 6.68 -17.90
N LYS A 203 -22.60 5.99 -19.05
CA LYS A 203 -23.44 6.42 -20.18
C LYS A 203 -24.91 6.51 -19.78
N ALA A 204 -25.42 5.51 -19.07
CA ALA A 204 -26.81 5.47 -18.62
C ALA A 204 -27.13 6.60 -17.62
N ALA A 205 -26.16 7.02 -16.80
CA ALA A 205 -26.30 8.13 -15.87
C ALA A 205 -26.25 9.52 -16.53
N GLY A 206 -26.18 9.61 -17.87
CA GLY A 206 -26.06 10.87 -18.60
C GLY A 206 -24.65 11.47 -18.56
N GLY A 207 -23.66 10.72 -18.08
CA GLY A 207 -22.25 11.09 -18.18
C GLY A 207 -21.73 10.85 -19.60
N ASN A 208 -21.04 11.83 -20.17
CA ASN A 208 -20.24 11.56 -21.37
C ASN A 208 -19.18 10.52 -20.99
N ALA A 209 -19.16 9.36 -21.67
CA ALA A 209 -18.14 8.34 -21.46
C ALA A 209 -16.77 8.90 -21.86
N GLY A 210 -16.08 9.49 -20.88
CA GLY A 210 -14.82 10.17 -21.06
C GLY A 210 -14.01 10.09 -19.78
N ALA A 211 -13.04 9.16 -19.79
CA ALA A 211 -11.91 9.06 -18.88
C ALA A 211 -12.11 8.40 -17.50
N ALA A 212 -12.38 7.09 -17.46
CA ALA A 212 -11.99 6.26 -16.29
C ALA A 212 -11.68 4.80 -16.68
N GLY A 213 -10.49 4.55 -17.24
CA GLY A 213 -9.80 3.28 -17.05
C GLY A 213 -10.22 2.09 -17.91
N ALA A 214 -10.02 2.16 -19.22
CA ALA A 214 -9.85 0.99 -20.05
C ALA A 214 -8.85 1.29 -21.17
N LYS A 215 -7.65 0.69 -21.10
CA LYS A 215 -6.79 0.51 -22.28
C LYS A 215 -6.59 -0.98 -22.47
N GLY A 216 -7.64 -1.64 -22.99
CA GLY A 216 -7.57 -2.94 -23.63
C GLY A 216 -7.31 -2.75 -25.13
N THR A 217 -6.31 -3.43 -25.64
CA THR A 217 -5.79 -3.36 -27.00
C THR A 217 -6.54 -4.26 -27.98
N GLY A 218 -6.94 -3.72 -29.15
CA GLY A 218 -7.23 -4.45 -30.40
C GLY A 218 -8.70 -4.38 -30.88
N LYS A 219 -9.05 -4.09 -32.15
CA LYS A 219 -8.26 -3.97 -33.40
C LYS A 219 -9.10 -3.33 -34.56
N LYS A 220 -8.39 -2.53 -35.37
CA LYS A 220 -8.56 -2.13 -36.80
C LYS A 220 -9.72 -1.22 -37.29
N GLY A 221 -9.35 0.04 -37.53
CA GLY A 221 -9.85 0.93 -38.59
C GLY A 221 -8.73 1.93 -38.96
N THR A 222 -8.53 2.21 -40.24
CA THR A 222 -7.32 2.75 -40.90
C THR A 222 -7.11 4.28 -40.88
N LYS A 223 -5.82 4.70 -40.91
CA LYS A 223 -5.20 6.01 -41.34
C LYS A 223 -5.39 7.22 -40.38
N THR A 224 -4.43 8.07 -40.00
CA THR A 224 -3.01 8.35 -40.32
C THR A 224 -2.44 9.27 -39.20
N ALA A 225 -1.13 9.15 -38.90
CA ALA A 225 -0.25 10.05 -38.10
C ALA A 225 -0.63 10.27 -36.61
N SER A 226 0.10 9.70 -35.64
CA SER A 226 1.33 10.32 -35.12
C SER A 226 2.21 9.30 -34.38
N LYS A 227 3.52 9.51 -34.49
CA LYS A 227 4.66 8.65 -34.14
C LYS A 227 5.14 8.90 -32.69
N ALA A 228 5.74 7.86 -32.08
CA ALA A 228 6.37 7.75 -30.75
C ALA A 228 5.37 7.56 -29.58
N VAL A 229 5.41 6.51 -28.76
CA VAL A 229 6.52 5.78 -28.13
C VAL A 229 6.15 4.28 -28.00
N VAL A 230 7.06 3.41 -28.42
CA VAL A 230 7.10 1.97 -28.13
C VAL A 230 8.47 1.66 -27.52
N GLU A 231 8.54 0.57 -26.76
CA GLU A 231 9.62 0.10 -25.84
C GLU A 231 9.59 0.74 -24.43
N ALA A 232 9.68 0.00 -23.33
CA ALA A 232 10.19 -1.36 -23.13
C ALA A 232 9.34 -2.12 -22.09
N ALA A 233 9.04 -3.38 -22.39
CA ALA A 233 8.56 -4.36 -21.45
C ALA A 233 9.69 -5.37 -21.18
N GLU A 234 9.81 -5.75 -19.92
CA GLU A 234 10.52 -6.92 -19.38
C GLU A 234 12.03 -7.02 -19.58
N VAL A 235 12.76 -6.77 -18.49
CA VAL A 235 14.02 -7.45 -18.19
C VAL A 235 13.77 -8.29 -16.93
N SER A 236 13.74 -9.59 -17.18
CA SER A 236 14.13 -10.74 -16.36
C SER A 236 14.25 -10.57 -14.83
N GLU A 237 13.45 -11.36 -14.13
CA GLU A 237 13.86 -11.97 -12.86
C GLU A 237 14.98 -12.97 -13.18
N GLU A 238 16.21 -12.64 -12.80
CA GLU A 238 17.29 -13.62 -12.68
C GLU A 238 17.21 -14.25 -11.29
N GLU A 239 17.03 -15.56 -11.29
CA GLU A 239 17.28 -16.46 -10.18
C GLU A 239 18.79 -16.48 -9.91
N ASP A 240 19.19 -16.11 -8.69
CA ASP A 240 20.53 -16.38 -8.16
C ASP A 240 20.35 -17.04 -6.79
N GLU A 241 20.33 -18.38 -6.75
CA GLU A 241 20.88 -19.17 -5.64
C GLU A 241 21.42 -20.51 -6.19
N GLU A 242 22.74 -20.56 -6.38
CA GLU A 242 23.59 -21.65 -5.85
C GLU A 242 24.43 -21.08 -4.69
#